data_AF-G2DGQ9-F1
#
_entry.id   AF-G2DGQ9-F1
#
_cell.length_a   1.000
_cell.length_b   1.000
_cell.length_c   1.000
_cell.angle_alpha   90.00
_cell.angle_beta   90.00
_cell.angle_gamma   90.00
#
_symmetry.space_group_name_H-M   'P 1'
#
loop_
_entity.id
_entity.type
_entity.pdbx_description
1 polymer ?
#
loop_
_entity_poly.entity_id
_entity_poly.type
_entity_poly.pdbx_seq_one_letter_code
_entity_poly.pdbx_strand_id
1 'polypeptide(L)'
;MYVESSKGKARQIWRFRGGLHLPDNKAQSLSTPLRQAELPDLLILPLQQHIGSPAIPLVKKGERVLKGQKIADSDEPVCAPIHAPTSGEIRGISQQPLPHPSGLSGPCILLKPDGKDEWGELPEPISDFRTVPAETCANGFASAASSAWAERPFPQR
;
A
#
# COMPACT_ATOMS: atom_id res chain seq x y z
N MET A 1 -40.36 -23.69 14.94
CA MET A 1 -40.50 -22.84 16.14
C MET A 1 -39.75 -21.55 15.89
N TYR A 2 -40.46 -20.44 15.77
CA TYR A 2 -39.86 -19.11 15.71
C TYR A 2 -39.60 -18.65 17.15
N VAL A 3 -38.38 -18.24 17.46
CA VAL A 3 -38.08 -17.54 18.71
C VAL A 3 -38.32 -16.06 18.45
N GLU A 4 -39.41 -15.52 19.00
CA GLU A 4 -39.66 -14.09 19.01
C GLU A 4 -38.55 -13.39 19.81
N SER A 5 -37.78 -12.55 19.14
CA SER A 5 -36.81 -11.67 19.80
C SER A 5 -37.59 -10.58 20.55
N SER A 6 -37.55 -10.65 21.88
CA SER A 6 -38.13 -9.64 22.76
C SER A 6 -37.55 -8.26 22.41
N LYS A 7 -38.44 -7.29 22.18
CA LYS A 7 -38.18 -5.87 21.88
C LYS A 7 -36.87 -5.37 22.50
N GLY A 8 -35.78 -5.45 21.75
CA GLY A 8 -34.50 -4.90 22.13
C GLY A 8 -34.60 -3.38 22.10
N LYS A 9 -34.26 -2.71 23.20
CA LYS A 9 -34.04 -1.25 23.24
C LYS A 9 -33.24 -0.86 22.00
N ALA A 10 -33.78 0.06 21.19
CA ALA A 10 -33.07 0.63 20.05
C ALA A 10 -31.69 1.09 20.55
N ARG A 11 -30.62 0.47 20.05
CA ARG A 11 -29.25 0.85 20.41
C ARG A 11 -29.06 2.29 19.98
N GLN A 12 -28.81 3.18 20.93
CA GLN A 12 -28.59 4.59 20.64
C GLN A 12 -27.25 4.71 19.90
N ILE A 13 -27.29 4.92 18.59
CA ILE A 13 -26.10 5.13 17.76
C ILE A 13 -25.74 6.61 17.89
N TRP A 14 -24.76 6.91 18.74
CA TRP A 14 -24.23 8.26 18.87
C TRP A 14 -23.61 8.66 17.52
N ARG A 15 -24.09 9.75 16.91
CA ARG A 15 -23.30 10.43 15.88
C ARG A 15 -22.03 10.94 16.56
N PHE A 16 -20.86 10.66 16.02
CA PHE A 16 -19.60 11.21 16.53
C PHE A 16 -19.71 12.75 16.59
N ARG A 17 -20.04 13.29 17.76
CA ARG A 17 -19.93 14.72 18.07
C ARG A 17 -18.72 14.85 18.97
N GLY A 18 -17.55 15.02 18.37
CA GLY A 18 -16.30 15.05 19.11
C GLY A 18 -15.11 14.77 18.22
N GLY A 19 -14.57 15.83 17.63
CA GLY A 19 -13.22 15.88 17.11
C GLY A 19 -12.65 17.23 17.51
N LEU A 20 -11.36 17.30 17.79
CA LEU A 20 -10.72 18.59 18.05
C LEU A 20 -10.54 19.30 16.71
N HIS A 21 -11.17 20.47 16.53
CA HIS A 21 -10.89 21.30 15.37
C HIS A 21 -9.60 22.07 15.62
N LEU A 22 -8.48 21.45 15.27
CA LEU A 22 -7.16 22.07 15.34
C LEU A 22 -7.03 23.13 14.24
N PRO A 23 -6.42 24.30 14.52
CA PRO A 23 -5.96 25.20 13.48
C PRO A 23 -5.06 24.46 12.49
N ASP A 24 -5.18 24.74 11.20
CA ASP A 24 -4.51 23.99 10.15
C ASP A 24 -2.98 24.19 10.12
N ASN A 25 -2.49 25.30 10.69
CA ASN A 25 -1.07 25.66 10.84
C ASN A 25 -0.22 25.51 9.56
N LYS A 26 -0.83 25.52 8.37
CA LYS A 26 -0.15 25.27 7.08
C LYS A 26 1.01 26.23 6.84
N ALA A 27 0.85 27.50 7.24
CA ALA A 27 1.88 28.53 7.10
C ALA A 27 3.20 28.16 7.80
N GLN A 28 3.15 27.40 8.90
CA GLN A 28 4.35 26.98 9.63
C GLN A 28 5.15 25.96 8.82
N SER A 29 4.48 25.02 8.13
CA SER A 29 5.11 24.02 7.26
C SER A 29 5.76 24.61 6.01
N LEU A 30 5.38 25.83 5.60
CA LEU A 30 5.98 26.54 4.46
C LEU A 30 7.28 27.26 4.79
N SER A 31 7.67 27.32 6.08
CA SER A 31 8.86 28.04 6.53
C SER A 31 10.18 27.29 6.29
N THR A 32 10.11 26.01 5.94
CA THR A 32 11.28 25.16 5.68
C THR A 32 11.23 24.55 4.28
N PRO A 33 12.37 24.46 3.56
CA PRO A 33 12.42 23.75 2.29
C PRO A 33 11.99 22.28 2.42
N LEU A 34 11.38 21.75 1.37
CA LEU A 34 11.11 20.32 1.24
C LEU A 34 12.43 19.55 1.32
N ARG A 35 12.42 18.43 2.04
CA ARG A 35 13.56 17.51 2.14
C ARG A 35 13.10 16.11 1.82
N GLN A 36 13.99 15.34 1.21
CA GLN A 36 13.76 13.92 1.01
C GLN A 36 13.94 13.21 2.36
N ALA A 37 12.98 12.37 2.72
CA ALA A 37 13.10 11.53 3.90
C ALA A 37 14.12 10.42 3.63
N GLU A 38 14.97 10.12 4.60
CA GLU A 38 15.86 8.97 4.52
C GLU A 38 15.05 7.68 4.57
N LEU A 39 15.42 6.72 3.72
CA LEU A 39 14.80 5.40 3.75
C LEU A 39 15.32 4.59 4.94
N PRO A 40 14.45 3.87 5.67
CA PRO A 40 14.89 2.94 6.71
C PRO A 40 15.82 1.86 6.13
N ASP A 41 16.74 1.35 6.96
CA ASP A 41 17.64 0.24 6.58
C ASP A 41 16.90 -1.05 6.19
N LEU A 42 15.67 -1.21 6.69
CA LEU A 42 14.84 -2.37 6.43
C LEU A 42 13.36 -1.97 6.36
N LEU A 43 12.71 -2.40 5.28
CA LEU A 43 11.27 -2.31 5.08
C LEU A 43 10.65 -3.68 5.31
N ILE A 44 9.62 -3.73 6.15
CA ILE A 44 8.85 -4.94 6.48
C ILE A 44 7.51 -4.82 5.78
N LEU A 45 7.23 -5.72 4.85
CA LEU A 45 6.02 -5.69 4.01
C LEU A 45 5.13 -6.89 4.35
N PRO A 46 4.08 -6.71 5.16
CA PRO A 46 3.14 -7.79 5.49
C PRO A 46 2.48 -8.37 4.25
N LEU A 47 2.39 -9.70 4.17
CA LEU A 47 1.66 -10.37 3.09
C LEU A 47 0.13 -10.30 3.28
N GLN A 48 -0.33 -10.05 4.50
CA GLN A 48 -1.73 -9.82 4.83
C GLN A 48 -2.00 -8.31 4.95
N GLN A 49 -2.40 -7.66 3.86
CA GLN A 49 -2.74 -6.22 3.85
C GLN A 49 -4.23 -5.93 3.66
N HIS A 50 -5.02 -6.95 3.29
CA HIS A 50 -6.43 -6.82 2.95
C HIS A 50 -7.26 -7.91 3.65
N ILE A 51 -8.56 -8.00 3.33
CA ILE A 51 -9.48 -8.97 3.95
C ILE A 51 -9.36 -10.40 3.38
N GLY A 52 -8.99 -10.55 2.10
CA GLY A 52 -8.77 -11.85 1.47
C GLY A 52 -7.51 -12.57 1.96
N SER A 53 -7.19 -13.73 1.40
CA SER A 53 -6.03 -14.54 1.82
C SER A 53 -4.70 -13.80 1.69
N PRO A 54 -3.67 -14.16 2.49
CA PRO A 54 -2.35 -13.54 2.38
C PRO A 54 -1.79 -13.68 0.96
N ALA A 55 -1.16 -12.62 0.45
CA ALA A 55 -0.47 -12.67 -0.84
C ALA A 55 0.69 -13.68 -0.80
N ILE A 56 0.91 -14.38 -1.92
CA ILE A 56 1.99 -15.34 -2.12
C ILE A 56 3.22 -14.59 -2.65
N PRO A 57 4.40 -14.68 -1.99
CA PRO A 57 5.61 -14.03 -2.47
C PRO A 57 6.03 -14.55 -3.85
N LEU A 58 6.35 -13.63 -4.76
CA LEU A 58 6.90 -13.92 -6.09
C LEU A 58 8.43 -13.85 -6.13
N VAL A 59 9.06 -13.39 -5.05
CA VAL A 59 10.49 -13.13 -4.94
C VAL A 59 11.15 -14.04 -3.90
N LYS A 60 12.48 -14.16 -3.97
CA LYS A 60 13.27 -14.99 -3.03
C LYS A 60 14.34 -14.17 -2.31
N LYS A 61 14.86 -14.71 -1.20
CA LYS A 61 16.00 -14.13 -0.49
C LYS A 61 17.20 -13.95 -1.43
N GLY A 62 17.84 -12.79 -1.35
CA GLY A 62 18.99 -12.39 -2.16
C GLY A 62 18.61 -11.79 -3.52
N GLU A 63 17.34 -11.84 -3.89
CA GLU A 63 16.86 -11.23 -5.13
C GLU A 63 16.87 -9.71 -5.03
N ARG A 64 17.33 -9.05 -6.10
CA ARG A 64 17.20 -7.60 -6.24
C ARG A 64 15.87 -7.28 -6.91
N VAL A 65 15.15 -6.34 -6.34
CA VAL A 65 13.88 -5.82 -6.89
C VAL A 65 14.00 -4.35 -7.26
N LEU A 66 13.17 -3.93 -8.23
CA LEU A 66 13.06 -2.53 -8.65
C LEU A 66 11.84 -1.87 -8.00
N LYS A 67 11.87 -0.54 -7.90
CA LYS A 67 10.73 0.25 -7.45
C LYS A 67 9.53 -0.04 -8.34
N GLY A 68 8.42 -0.33 -7.67
CA GLY A 68 7.16 -0.66 -8.28
C GLY A 68 7.06 -2.04 -8.92
N GLN A 69 8.09 -2.88 -8.81
CA GLN A 69 8.02 -4.29 -9.20
C GLN A 69 7.00 -5.03 -8.33
N LYS A 70 6.19 -5.89 -8.94
CA LYS A 70 5.30 -6.80 -8.21
C LYS A 70 6.12 -7.88 -7.49
N ILE A 71 5.94 -7.99 -6.17
CA ILE A 71 6.74 -8.88 -5.30
C ILE A 71 5.90 -9.92 -4.54
N ALA A 72 4.59 -9.74 -4.47
CA ALA A 72 3.66 -10.78 -4.02
C ALA A 72 2.31 -10.62 -4.73
N ASP A 73 1.62 -11.72 -4.99
CA ASP A 73 0.29 -11.74 -5.61
C ASP A 73 -0.49 -13.00 -5.19
N SER A 74 -1.75 -13.12 -5.59
CA SER A 74 -2.53 -14.34 -5.40
C SER A 74 -3.40 -14.62 -6.62
N ASP A 75 -3.68 -15.91 -6.85
CA ASP A 75 -4.67 -16.35 -7.84
C ASP A 75 -6.11 -16.18 -7.34
N GLU A 76 -6.30 -15.73 -6.09
CA GLU A 76 -7.63 -15.52 -5.51
C GLU A 76 -8.27 -14.19 -5.95
N PRO A 77 -9.58 -14.16 -6.25
CA PRO A 77 -10.26 -12.97 -6.77
C PRO A 77 -10.26 -11.73 -5.85
N VAL A 78 -10.04 -11.90 -4.55
CA VAL A 78 -10.07 -10.83 -3.55
C VAL A 78 -8.67 -10.62 -2.94
N CYS A 79 -7.68 -10.48 -3.82
CA CYS A 79 -6.32 -10.16 -3.42
C CYS A 79 -5.81 -8.93 -4.17
N ALA A 80 -5.04 -8.10 -3.48
CA ALA A 80 -4.33 -6.99 -4.10
C ALA A 80 -2.83 -7.34 -4.15
N PRO A 81 -2.17 -7.20 -5.31
CA PRO A 81 -0.74 -7.45 -5.42
C PRO A 81 0.07 -6.47 -4.57
N ILE A 82 1.13 -6.96 -3.97
CA ILE A 82 2.10 -6.14 -3.23
C ILE A 82 3.25 -5.81 -4.16
N HIS A 83 3.61 -4.53 -4.21
CA HIS A 83 4.71 -4.04 -5.02
C HIS A 83 5.85 -3.51 -4.13
N ALA A 84 7.08 -3.59 -4.63
CA ALA A 84 8.25 -3.05 -3.95
C ALA A 84 8.16 -1.51 -3.89
N PRO A 85 8.23 -0.90 -2.70
CA PRO A 85 8.13 0.57 -2.54
C PRO A 85 9.36 1.32 -3.06
N THR A 86 10.51 0.65 -3.16
CA THR A 86 11.80 1.18 -3.61
C THR A 86 12.65 0.03 -4.15
N SER A 87 13.75 0.33 -4.85
CA SER A 87 14.72 -0.69 -5.26
C SER A 87 15.54 -1.20 -4.08
N GLY A 88 15.93 -2.47 -4.12
CA GLY A 88 16.68 -3.06 -3.03
C GLY A 88 16.84 -4.57 -3.12
N GLU A 89 17.33 -5.16 -2.05
CA GLU A 89 17.57 -6.60 -1.92
C GLU A 89 16.56 -7.23 -0.94
N ILE A 90 15.94 -8.34 -1.34
CA ILE A 90 15.09 -9.13 -0.47
C ILE A 90 15.97 -9.87 0.55
N ARG A 91 15.92 -9.45 1.81
CA ARG A 91 16.64 -10.11 2.90
C ARG A 91 16.02 -11.44 3.31
N GLY A 92 14.75 -11.64 3.02
CA GLY A 92 14.05 -12.89 3.22
C GLY A 92 12.56 -12.70 3.39
N ILE A 93 11.88 -13.82 3.67
CA ILE A 93 10.46 -13.87 4.01
C ILE A 93 10.38 -14.53 5.39
N SER A 94 9.85 -13.82 6.38
CA SER A 94 9.80 -14.31 7.76
C SER A 94 8.63 -13.74 8.55
N GLN A 95 8.34 -14.33 9.70
CA GLN A 95 7.33 -13.82 10.62
C GLN A 95 7.84 -12.53 11.28
N GLN A 96 7.08 -11.44 11.18
CA GLN A 96 7.37 -10.17 11.83
C GLN A 96 6.15 -9.67 12.60
N PRO A 97 6.33 -8.85 13.64
CA PRO A 97 5.23 -8.17 14.32
C PRO A 97 4.42 -7.35 13.30
N LEU A 98 3.11 -7.58 13.25
CA LEU A 98 2.21 -6.79 12.40
C LEU A 98 1.77 -5.53 13.14
N PRO A 99 1.48 -4.43 12.41
CA PRO A 99 0.90 -3.22 12.98
C PRO A 99 -0.59 -3.42 13.30
N HIS A 100 -0.89 -4.41 14.15
CA HIS A 100 -2.23 -4.75 14.60
C HIS A 100 -2.28 -4.69 16.14
N PRO A 101 -3.36 -4.14 16.75
CA PRO A 101 -3.44 -3.97 18.21
C PRO A 101 -3.25 -5.24 19.04
N SER A 102 -3.45 -6.42 18.43
CA SER A 102 -3.24 -7.71 19.10
C SER A 102 -1.77 -8.11 19.27
N GLY A 103 -0.83 -7.42 18.60
CA GLY A 103 0.59 -7.77 18.62
C GLY A 103 0.92 -9.09 17.90
N LEU A 104 0.01 -9.61 17.07
CA LEU A 104 0.25 -10.83 16.31
C LEU A 104 1.39 -10.65 15.30
N SER A 105 2.17 -11.70 15.10
CA SER A 105 3.14 -11.78 14.02
C SER A 105 2.51 -12.43 12.78
N GLY A 106 2.99 -12.03 11.61
CA GLY A 106 2.56 -12.56 10.33
C GLY A 106 3.70 -12.61 9.32
N PRO A 107 3.55 -13.38 8.23
CA PRO A 107 4.58 -13.50 7.22
C PRO A 107 4.76 -12.17 6.48
N CYS A 108 5.99 -11.72 6.38
CA CYS A 108 6.37 -10.45 5.76
C CYS A 108 7.56 -10.65 4.81
N ILE A 109 7.60 -9.86 3.74
CA ILE A 109 8.79 -9.68 2.92
C ILE A 109 9.69 -8.63 3.59
N LEU A 110 10.97 -8.97 3.75
CA LEU A 110 11.99 -8.08 4.27
C LEU A 110 12.79 -7.49 3.12
N LEU A 111 12.63 -6.20 2.86
CA LEU A 111 13.32 -5.49 1.79
C LEU A 111 14.36 -4.54 2.40
N LYS A 112 15.64 -4.72 2.05
CA LYS A 112 16.69 -3.74 2.35
C LYS A 112 16.80 -2.77 1.17
N PRO A 113 16.47 -1.48 1.32
CA PRO A 113 16.68 -0.50 0.26
C PRO A 113 18.15 -0.41 -0.17
N ASP A 114 18.38 -0.23 -1.47
CA ASP A 114 19.73 0.03 -2.02
C ASP A 114 20.07 1.53 -2.13
N GLY A 115 19.10 2.40 -1.79
CA GLY A 115 19.22 3.86 -1.84
C GLY A 115 19.13 4.45 -3.25
N LYS A 116 18.91 3.62 -4.28
CA LYS A 116 18.87 4.08 -5.69
C LYS A 116 17.48 4.50 -6.14
N ASP A 117 16.45 3.99 -5.48
CA ASP A 117 15.04 4.23 -5.80
C ASP A 117 14.71 4.02 -7.30
N GLU A 118 15.32 2.98 -7.89
CA GLU A 118 15.35 2.73 -9.32
C GLU A 118 14.08 2.03 -9.80
N TRP A 119 13.40 2.62 -10.79
CA TRP A 119 12.24 2.04 -11.46
C TRP A 119 12.62 0.99 -12.51
N GLY A 120 11.73 0.02 -12.73
CA GLY A 120 11.76 -0.82 -13.93
C GLY A 120 11.21 -0.11 -15.16
N GLU A 121 11.08 -0.85 -16.26
CA GLU A 121 10.41 -0.36 -17.46
C GLU A 121 8.94 -0.06 -17.15
N LEU A 122 8.52 1.18 -17.40
CA LEU A 122 7.16 1.64 -17.17
C LEU A 122 6.39 1.70 -18.49
N PRO A 123 5.11 1.30 -18.51
CA PRO A 123 4.28 1.46 -19.68
C PRO A 123 4.07 2.95 -20.01
N GLU A 124 3.67 3.19 -21.26
CA GLU A 124 3.28 4.53 -21.69
C GLU A 124 2.13 5.07 -20.83
N PRO A 125 2.20 6.34 -20.38
CA PRO A 125 1.15 6.92 -19.58
C PRO A 125 -0.17 7.01 -20.36
N ILE A 126 -1.26 6.64 -19.69
CA ILE A 126 -2.62 6.85 -20.18
C ILE A 126 -2.96 8.32 -19.91
N SER A 127 -3.08 9.11 -20.98
CA SER A 127 -3.34 10.55 -20.91
C SER A 127 -4.78 10.88 -20.54
N ASP A 128 -5.75 10.08 -20.98
CA ASP A 128 -7.15 10.15 -20.56
C ASP A 128 -7.67 8.76 -20.21
N PHE A 129 -7.91 8.51 -18.90
CA PHE A 129 -8.40 7.22 -18.42
C PHE A 129 -9.83 6.90 -18.91
N ARG A 130 -10.56 7.89 -19.43
CA ARG A 130 -11.94 7.72 -19.93
C ARG A 130 -11.97 7.16 -21.35
N THR A 131 -10.85 7.25 -22.07
CA THR A 131 -10.76 6.77 -23.46
C THR A 131 -10.30 5.31 -23.55
N VAL A 132 -9.95 4.70 -22.41
CA VAL A 132 -9.54 3.29 -22.35
C VAL A 132 -10.60 2.46 -21.61
N PRO A 133 -10.73 1.16 -21.93
CA PRO A 133 -11.59 0.26 -21.15
C PRO A 133 -11.21 0.25 -19.66
N ALA A 134 -12.21 0.12 -18.78
CA ALA A 134 -11.97 0.06 -17.34
C ALA A 134 -11.01 -1.06 -16.94
N GLU A 135 -11.03 -2.18 -17.67
CA GLU A 135 -10.11 -3.30 -17.50
C GLU A 135 -8.65 -2.90 -17.77
N THR A 136 -8.38 -2.05 -18.77
CA THR A 136 -7.03 -1.56 -19.05
C THR A 136 -6.49 -0.71 -17.90
N CYS A 137 -7.34 0.14 -17.32
CA CYS A 137 -7.00 0.89 -16.10
C CYS A 137 -6.73 -0.05 -14.92
N ALA A 138 -7.62 -1.01 -14.68
CA ALA A 138 -7.49 -1.97 -13.57
C ALA A 138 -6.22 -2.82 -13.69
N ASN A 139 -5.92 -3.33 -14.88
CA ASN A 139 -4.72 -4.10 -15.17
C ASN A 139 -3.45 -3.24 -15.05
N GLY A 140 -3.53 -1.95 -15.37
CA GLY A 140 -2.45 -1.00 -15.13
C GLY A 140 -2.11 -0.87 -13.63
N PHE A 141 -3.13 -0.75 -12.77
CA PHE A 141 -2.92 -0.72 -11.30
C PHE A 141 -2.44 -2.05 -10.72
N ALA A 142 -2.85 -3.17 -11.32
CA ALA A 142 -2.47 -4.49 -10.87
C ALA A 142 -1.06 -4.91 -11.33
N SER A 143 -0.56 -4.37 -12.44
CA SER A 143 0.76 -4.73 -13.01
C SER A 143 1.85 -3.71 -12.70
N ALA A 144 1.49 -2.43 -12.49
CA ALA A 144 2.40 -1.37 -12.11
C ALA A 144 2.02 -0.82 -10.73
N ALA A 145 3.01 -0.59 -9.86
CA ALA A 145 2.73 0.02 -8.57
C ALA A 145 2.04 1.38 -8.74
N SER A 146 1.03 1.62 -7.90
CA SER A 146 0.23 2.85 -7.84
C SER A 146 1.07 4.14 -7.87
N SER A 147 2.31 4.11 -7.35
CA SER A 147 3.23 5.25 -7.34
C SER A 147 3.88 5.60 -8.68
N ALA A 148 3.84 4.73 -9.70
CA ALA A 148 4.34 5.04 -11.05
C ALA A 148 3.59 6.24 -11.69
N TRP A 149 2.39 6.54 -11.17
CA TRP A 149 1.53 7.63 -11.60
C TRP A 149 1.61 8.86 -10.68
N ALA A 150 1.92 8.68 -9.39
CA ALA A 150 1.91 9.76 -8.40
C ALA A 150 3.21 10.58 -8.34
N GLU A 151 4.35 9.98 -8.72
CA GLU A 151 5.67 10.63 -8.64
C GLU A 151 6.25 11.04 -10.00
N ARG A 152 5.52 10.83 -11.10
CA ARG A 152 5.85 11.52 -12.35
C ARG A 152 5.57 13.01 -12.15
N PRO A 153 6.54 13.91 -12.42
CA PRO A 153 6.27 15.33 -12.39
C PRO A 153 5.09 15.61 -13.31
N PHE A 154 4.02 16.18 -12.77
CA PHE A 154 2.91 16.67 -13.59
C PHE A 154 3.50 17.58 -14.67
N PRO A 155 3.13 17.42 -15.95
CA PRO A 155 3.53 18.37 -16.98
C PRO A 155 3.06 19.76 -16.51
N GLN A 156 4.02 20.69 -16.41
CA GLN A 156 3.72 22.10 -16.14
C GLN A 156 2.75 22.56 -17.23
N ARG A 157 1.63 23.17 -16.82
CA ARG A 157 0.70 23.82 -17.75
C ARG A 157 1.35 24.99 -18.47
#